data_AF-A0A932RX67-F1
#
_entry.id   AF-A0A932RX67-F1
#
_cell.length_a   1.000
_cell.length_b   1.000
_cell.length_c   1.000
_cell.angle_alpha   90.00
_cell.angle_beta   90.00
_cell.angle_gamma   90.00
#
_symmetry.space_group_name_H-M   'P 1'
#
loop_
_entity.id
_entity.type
_entity.pdbx_description
1 polymer ?
#
loop_
_entity_poly.entity_id
_entity_poly.type
_entity_poly.pdbx_seq_one_letter_code
_entity_poly.pdbx_strand_id
1 'polypeptide(L)'
;MFRGARGGPVSDTVYTRIWAKARVAALTPAEASSPLADVPYALRHAAVSTWLNVGVDPTQVAEWAGHSLHVLLRVYAKCIAGRQALNQQRIEDILGPDPAGW
;
A
#
# COMPACT_ATOMS: atom_id res chain seq x y z
N MET A 1 -9.53 0.31 -20.19
CA MET A 1 -10.35 -0.83 -19.71
C MET A 1 -9.75 -2.12 -20.25
N PHE A 2 -9.47 -3.12 -19.41
CA PHE A 2 -9.02 -4.44 -19.87
C PHE A 2 -10.21 -5.27 -20.37
N ARG A 3 -10.04 -5.98 -21.48
CA ARG A 3 -11.10 -6.78 -22.12
C ARG A 3 -10.60 -8.20 -22.39
N GLY A 4 -11.50 -9.17 -22.24
CA GLY A 4 -11.27 -10.53 -22.69
C GLY A 4 -11.26 -10.63 -24.21
N ALA A 5 -10.73 -11.74 -24.74
CA ALA A 5 -10.59 -11.97 -26.18
C ALA A 5 -11.92 -11.90 -26.97
N ARG A 6 -13.06 -12.08 -26.29
CA ARG A 6 -14.40 -11.99 -26.89
C ARG A 6 -15.08 -10.63 -26.66
N GLY A 7 -14.32 -9.59 -26.29
CA GLY A 7 -14.82 -8.22 -26.09
C GLY A 7 -15.50 -7.93 -24.75
N GLY A 8 -15.88 -8.97 -23.99
CA GLY A 8 -16.44 -8.86 -22.64
C GLY A 8 -15.39 -8.58 -21.55
N PRO A 9 -15.80 -8.48 -20.28
CA PRO A 9 -14.90 -8.35 -19.14
C PRO A 9 -13.91 -9.52 -19.05
N VAL A 10 -12.74 -9.27 -18.49
CA VAL A 10 -11.80 -10.36 -18.14
C VAL A 10 -12.41 -11.18 -17.01
N SER A 11 -12.44 -12.50 -17.16
CA SER A 11 -12.92 -13.36 -16.08
C SER A 11 -11.90 -13.46 -14.94
N ASP A 12 -12.39 -13.66 -13.73
CA ASP A 12 -11.56 -13.77 -12.53
C ASP A 12 -10.54 -14.90 -12.64
N THR A 13 -10.94 -16.07 -13.16
CA THR A 13 -10.05 -17.21 -13.39
C THR A 13 -8.93 -16.90 -14.38
N VAL A 14 -9.20 -16.10 -15.42
CA VAL A 14 -8.17 -15.72 -16.39
C VAL A 14 -7.18 -14.77 -15.74
N TYR A 15 -7.67 -13.77 -15.01
CA TYR A 15 -6.83 -12.79 -14.33
C TYR A 15 -5.95 -13.44 -13.25
N THR A 16 -6.51 -14.29 -12.39
CA THR A 16 -5.77 -15.01 -11.33
C THR A 16 -4.70 -15.95 -11.90
N ARG A 17 -4.99 -16.64 -13.01
CA ARG A 17 -3.98 -17.48 -13.69
C ARG A 17 -2.85 -16.65 -14.30
N ILE A 18 -3.17 -15.50 -14.90
CA ILE A 18 -2.14 -14.59 -15.43
C ILE A 18 -1.30 -14.04 -14.28
N TRP A 19 -1.93 -13.71 -13.15
CA TRP A 19 -1.25 -13.26 -11.94
C TRP A 19 -0.22 -14.27 -11.43
N ALA A 20 -0.60 -15.55 -11.31
CA ALA A 20 0.32 -16.60 -10.89
C ALA A 20 1.57 -16.70 -11.80
N LYS A 21 1.37 -16.57 -13.12
CA LYS A 21 2.49 -16.54 -14.08
C LYS A 21 3.35 -15.29 -13.92
N ALA A 22 2.72 -14.13 -13.72
CA ALA A 22 3.43 -12.87 -13.50
C ALA A 22 4.31 -12.92 -12.23
N ARG A 23 3.81 -13.53 -11.13
CA ARG A 23 4.59 -13.73 -9.90
C ARG A 23 5.88 -14.51 -10.16
N VAL A 24 5.77 -15.65 -10.86
CA VAL A 24 6.93 -16.51 -11.18
C VAL A 24 7.93 -15.78 -12.09
N ALA A 25 7.44 -14.92 -12.99
CA ALA A 25 8.30 -14.19 -13.91
C ALA A 25 9.02 -12.99 -13.26
N ALA A 26 8.41 -12.34 -12.26
CA ALA A 26 8.92 -11.11 -11.66
C ALA A 26 9.69 -11.32 -10.34
N LEU A 27 9.41 -12.40 -9.61
CA LEU A 27 10.00 -12.68 -8.29
C LEU A 27 11.09 -13.74 -8.39
N THR A 28 11.99 -13.75 -7.41
CA THR A 28 12.94 -14.87 -7.25
C THR A 28 12.18 -16.16 -6.91
N PRO A 29 12.78 -17.36 -7.13
CA PRO A 29 12.12 -18.62 -6.78
C PRO A 29 11.70 -18.71 -5.30
N ALA A 30 12.54 -18.20 -4.39
CA ALA A 30 12.25 -18.17 -2.96
C ALA A 30 11.05 -17.24 -2.65
N GLU A 31 11.02 -16.04 -3.22
CA GLU A 31 9.91 -15.10 -3.05
C GLU A 31 8.61 -15.63 -3.66
N ALA A 32 8.65 -16.24 -4.85
CA ALA A 32 7.48 -16.82 -5.50
C ALA A 32 6.88 -17.98 -4.67
N SER A 33 7.73 -18.75 -3.98
CA SER A 33 7.31 -19.81 -3.05
C SER A 33 6.75 -19.30 -1.72
N SER A 34 6.97 -18.02 -1.40
CA SER A 34 6.47 -17.38 -0.19
C SER A 34 5.05 -16.81 -0.37
N PRO A 35 4.37 -16.40 0.72
CA PRO A 35 3.09 -15.68 0.66
C PRO A 35 3.16 -14.29 -0.01
N LEU A 36 4.34 -13.82 -0.42
CA LEU A 36 4.50 -12.49 -1.02
C LEU A 36 3.67 -12.35 -2.29
N ALA A 37 2.74 -11.39 -2.28
CA ALA A 37 1.91 -11.09 -3.45
C ALA A 37 1.04 -12.26 -3.94
N ASP A 38 0.69 -13.20 -3.05
CA ASP A 38 -0.01 -14.46 -3.41
C ASP A 38 -1.34 -14.23 -4.15
N VAL A 39 -2.07 -13.18 -3.77
CA VAL A 39 -3.28 -12.72 -4.46
C VAL A 39 -3.06 -11.35 -5.11
N PRO A 40 -3.74 -11.02 -6.22
CA PRO A 40 -3.59 -9.71 -6.85
C PRO A 40 -3.96 -8.54 -5.92
N TYR A 41 -4.90 -8.76 -4.99
CA TYR A 41 -5.29 -7.76 -3.99
C TYR A 41 -4.13 -7.34 -3.05
N ALA A 42 -3.07 -8.14 -2.95
CA ALA A 42 -1.87 -7.78 -2.20
C ALA A 42 -1.19 -6.53 -2.77
N LEU A 43 -1.29 -6.27 -4.08
CA LEU A 43 -0.76 -5.04 -4.68
C LEU A 43 -1.47 -3.79 -4.16
N ARG A 44 -2.79 -3.89 -3.93
CA ARG A 44 -3.55 -2.79 -3.32
C ARG A 44 -3.11 -2.54 -1.88
N HIS A 45 -2.88 -3.60 -1.12
CA HIS A 45 -2.30 -3.46 0.22
C HIS A 45 -0.94 -2.78 0.18
N ALA A 46 -0.05 -3.19 -0.74
CA ALA A 46 1.28 -2.61 -0.91
C ALA A 46 1.23 -1.14 -1.33
N ALA A 47 0.33 -0.75 -2.24
CA ALA A 47 0.16 0.64 -2.66
C ALA A 47 -0.27 1.53 -1.49
N VAL A 48 -1.33 1.13 -0.78
CA VAL A 48 -1.89 1.90 0.34
C VAL A 48 -0.89 2.00 1.49
N SER A 49 -0.22 0.90 1.87
CA SER A 49 0.81 0.94 2.92
C SER A 49 2.00 1.80 2.51
N THR A 50 2.42 1.76 1.25
CA THR A 50 3.51 2.60 0.73
C THR A 50 3.16 4.08 0.83
N TRP A 51 1.98 4.50 0.35
CA TRP A 51 1.54 5.90 0.42
C TRP A 51 1.49 6.42 1.85
N LEU A 52 0.96 5.60 2.77
CA LEU A 52 1.01 5.93 4.19
C LEU A 52 2.45 6.01 4.68
N ASN A 53 3.30 5.03 4.39
CA ASN A 53 4.68 5.03 4.90
C ASN A 53 5.49 6.25 4.44
N VAL A 54 5.28 6.74 3.22
CA VAL A 54 5.98 7.95 2.73
C VAL A 54 5.41 9.26 3.28
N GLY A 55 4.26 9.22 3.98
CA GLY A 55 3.71 10.38 4.69
C GLY A 55 2.50 11.03 4.04
N VAL A 56 1.88 10.43 3.03
CA VAL A 56 0.65 10.98 2.42
C VAL A 56 -0.46 11.04 3.47
N ASP A 57 -1.27 12.09 3.40
CA ASP A 57 -2.41 12.29 4.30
C ASP A 57 -3.38 11.08 4.26
N PRO A 58 -3.77 10.52 5.41
CA PRO A 58 -4.67 9.38 5.46
C PRO A 58 -6.02 9.61 4.78
N THR A 59 -6.57 10.82 4.82
CA THR A 59 -7.85 11.14 4.17
C THR A 59 -7.71 11.05 2.66
N GLN A 60 -6.62 11.61 2.10
CA GLN A 60 -6.33 11.53 0.67
C GLN A 60 -6.08 10.09 0.21
N VAL A 61 -5.33 9.31 1.00
CA VAL A 61 -5.11 7.88 0.71
C VAL A 61 -6.42 7.09 0.72
N ALA A 62 -7.31 7.38 1.68
CA ALA A 62 -8.62 6.74 1.76
C ALA A 62 -9.47 7.01 0.52
N GLU A 63 -9.48 8.26 0.05
CA GLU A 63 -10.16 8.67 -1.18
C GLU A 63 -9.63 7.94 -2.41
N TRP A 64 -8.31 7.94 -2.63
CA TRP A 64 -7.70 7.22 -3.78
C TRP A 64 -7.92 5.72 -3.73
N ALA A 65 -7.93 5.15 -2.52
CA ALA A 65 -8.26 3.75 -2.34
C ALA A 65 -9.76 3.50 -2.56
N GLY A 66 -10.65 4.48 -2.41
CA GLY A 66 -12.09 4.30 -2.55
C GLY A 66 -12.71 3.58 -1.33
N HIS A 67 -12.21 3.85 -0.13
CA HIS A 67 -12.83 3.39 1.13
C HIS A 67 -12.83 4.51 2.17
N SER A 68 -13.66 4.40 3.22
CA SER A 68 -13.73 5.44 4.25
C SER A 68 -12.43 5.55 5.07
N LEU A 69 -12.17 6.73 5.63
CA LEU A 69 -11.05 6.96 6.56
C LEU A 69 -11.10 5.99 7.75
N HIS A 70 -12.31 5.68 8.26
CA HIS A 70 -12.48 4.71 9.33
C HIS A 70 -12.00 3.30 8.94
N VAL A 71 -12.31 2.83 7.72
CA VAL A 71 -11.79 1.55 7.21
C VAL A 71 -10.28 1.61 7.05
N LEU A 72 -9.74 2.71 6.53
CA LEU A 72 -8.30 2.90 6.39
C LEU A 72 -7.59 2.76 7.75
N LEU A 73 -8.02 3.51 8.77
CA LEU A 73 -7.39 3.49 10.08
C LEU A 73 -7.53 2.11 10.74
N ARG A 74 -8.68 1.45 10.60
CA ARG A 74 -8.87 0.08 11.11
C ARG A 74 -7.90 -0.93 10.50
N VAL A 75 -7.63 -0.85 9.20
CA VAL A 75 -6.83 -1.85 8.47
C VAL A 75 -5.33 -1.51 8.48
N TYR A 76 -4.98 -0.22 8.44
CA TYR A 76 -3.62 0.26 8.18
C TYR A 76 -2.99 1.08 9.31
N ALA A 77 -3.62 1.19 10.49
CA ALA A 77 -3.03 1.91 11.64
C ALA A 77 -1.60 1.45 11.97
N LYS A 78 -1.27 0.16 11.79
CA LYS A 78 0.08 -0.37 12.02
C LYS A 78 1.15 0.29 11.13
N CYS A 79 0.81 0.70 9.91
CA CYS A 79 1.72 1.41 9.01
C CYS A 79 1.96 2.85 9.46
N ILE A 80 0.97 3.44 10.14
CA ILE A 80 1.03 4.81 10.66
C ILE A 80 1.84 4.85 11.96
N ALA A 81 1.68 3.85 12.83
CA ALA A 81 2.23 3.81 14.19
C ALA A 81 3.78 3.74 14.26
N GLY A 82 4.45 3.24 13.22
CA GLY A 82 5.93 3.12 13.18
C GLY A 82 6.68 4.41 12.85
N ARG A 83 5.99 5.55 12.69
CA ARG A 83 6.58 6.81 12.20
C ARG A 83 6.83 7.85 13.29
N GLN A 84 6.74 7.48 14.57
CA GLN A 84 6.92 8.38 15.72
C GLN A 84 8.21 9.22 15.59
N ALA A 85 9.37 8.58 15.47
CA ALA A 85 10.66 9.26 15.37
C ALA A 85 10.76 10.16 14.11
N LEU A 86 10.32 9.68 12.95
CA LEU A 86 10.29 10.46 11.70
C LEU A 86 9.37 11.68 11.79
N ASN A 87 8.21 11.53 12.40
CA ASN A 87 7.25 12.61 12.59
C ASN A 87 7.79 13.63 13.59
N GLN A 88 8.44 13.18 14.66
CA GLN A 88 9.08 14.04 15.64
C GLN A 88 10.21 14.85 15.01
N GLN A 89 11.08 14.21 14.21
CA GLN A 89 12.11 14.91 13.45
C GLN A 89 11.52 15.96 12.51
N ARG A 90 10.44 15.64 11.78
CA ARG A 90 9.73 16.62 10.92
C ARG A 90 9.17 17.79 11.71
N ILE A 91 8.69 17.56 12.94
CA ILE A 91 8.21 18.62 13.82
C ILE A 91 9.39 19.52 14.26
N GLU A 92 10.51 18.91 14.66
CA GLU A 92 11.75 19.61 15.04
C GLU A 92 12.30 20.45 13.86
N ASP A 93 12.30 19.91 12.65
CA ASP A 93 12.75 20.61 11.44
C ASP A 93 11.90 21.88 11.15
N ILE A 94 10.59 21.83 11.44
CA ILE A 94 9.67 22.95 11.21
C ILE A 94 9.74 23.99 12.33
N LEU A 95 9.78 23.52 13.58
CA LEU A 95 9.79 24.40 14.76
C LEU A 95 11.19 24.99 15.03
N GLY A 96 12.25 24.41 14.44
CA GLY A 96 13.63 24.65 14.84
C GLY A 96 13.95 24.00 16.20
N PRO A 97 15.23 23.94 16.62
CA PRO A 97 15.54 23.58 17.99
C PRO A 97 14.81 24.58 18.91
N ASP A 98 14.14 24.08 19.94
CA ASP A 98 13.50 24.91 20.95
C ASP A 98 14.52 25.96 21.44
N PRO A 99 14.31 27.27 21.16
CA PRO A 99 15.25 28.28 21.59
C PRO A 99 15.27 28.47 23.10
N ALA A 100 14.46 27.74 23.88
CA ALA A 100 14.52 27.84 25.31
C ALA A 100 14.21 26.52 26.02
N GLY A 101 15.26 25.80 26.40
CA GLY A 101 15.20 24.97 27.58
C GLY A 101 14.80 25.82 28.79
N TRP A 102 13.65 25.52 29.37
CA TRP A 102 13.27 25.85 30.74
C TRP A 102 12.98 24.55 31.47
#